data_AF-A0A934BK22-F1
#
_entry.id   AF-A0A934BK22-F1
#
_cell.length_a   1.000
_cell.length_b   1.000
_cell.length_c   1.000
_cell.angle_alpha   90.00
_cell.angle_beta   90.00
_cell.angle_gamma   90.00
#
_symmetry.space_group_name_H-M   'P 1'
#
loop_
_entity.id
_entity.type
_entity.pdbx_description
1 polymer ?
#
loop_
_entity_poly.entity_id
_entity_poly.type
_entity_poly.pdbx_seq_one_letter_code
_entity_poly.pdbx_strand_id
1 'polypeptide(L)'
;MQNKGFDVLMAEKRVFEPSKEMMDKAHIKGMREYEKLYQRSVSEPEDFWSQMAERHITWFKKWDKVLEWDFEKPEVKWFIGGKLNVSYNCLDRFINTPIRNKAAIIWEADGGSYKTYTYQQLYYEVNRFANVLKKHGIKKGDRVTIYLPMIPELVISMLACGRIGAIHSVVFGGFWIFDYHDEDIHFCTADIGWVTGHSYIIYGPLSSGATSLMFEGIPTYPNPGRFWEIVDKHQVNIFYTAPTAIRALMKEGEGWVNRHDLSSLRVLGTVGEPINPEAWMWYYTNVGKGKLPIVDTWWQTETGGILITPLPGAMTLKPGSAGRPFPGVVPMVLKEDGTVAGVNEGGYLVIEKPWPGILRGTYGDPDNKRVKEVYFTRFPGKYFTGDGARIDEDGDYWLMGRVDDVLNVSGHRIGTAEVESALVSHESVAEAAVVGCPHEIKGEGIYAYVTLKDGYKPADELKKMLAAHVRTVIGPIAVPDKLQFAAGLPKTRSGKIMRRILRKIAAGDVHDLGDTSTLADPSVVDNLLKGRL
;
A
#
# COMPACT_ATOMS: atom_id res chain seq x y z
N MET A 1 20.35 22.85 22.83
CA MET A 1 19.74 21.70 23.56
C MET A 1 18.90 20.93 22.54
N GLN A 2 18.95 19.60 22.56
CA GLN A 2 18.47 18.78 21.42
C GLN A 2 16.94 18.62 21.39
N ASN A 3 16.39 18.51 20.17
CA ASN A 3 14.97 18.31 19.92
C ASN A 3 14.55 16.87 20.25
N LYS A 4 13.53 16.72 21.08
CA LYS A 4 12.89 15.45 21.41
C LYS A 4 11.60 15.28 20.64
N GLY A 5 11.67 14.71 19.44
CA GLY A 5 10.46 14.52 18.65
C GLY A 5 10.56 13.74 17.36
N PHE A 6 11.78 13.69 16.83
CA PHE A 6 12.28 12.54 16.10
C PHE A 6 12.08 11.21 16.89
N ASP A 7 11.89 11.25 18.21
CA ASP A 7 12.04 10.13 19.13
C ASP A 7 11.11 8.92 18.88
N VAL A 8 9.88 9.03 18.33
CA VAL A 8 9.04 7.81 18.19
C VAL A 8 9.54 6.87 17.10
N LEU A 9 9.95 7.40 15.94
CA LEU A 9 10.49 6.60 14.82
C LEU A 9 12.03 6.58 14.78
N MET A 10 12.73 7.43 15.55
CA MET A 10 14.21 7.42 15.67
C MET A 10 14.73 6.89 17.01
N ALA A 11 13.87 6.73 18.03
CA ALA A 11 14.16 5.88 19.19
C ALA A 11 13.43 4.53 19.12
N GLU A 12 12.72 4.23 18.02
CA GLU A 12 12.51 2.84 17.63
C GLU A 12 13.87 2.21 17.31
N LYS A 13 14.25 1.22 18.11
CA LYS A 13 15.55 0.54 18.08
C LYS A 13 15.39 -0.97 18.09
N ARG A 14 14.16 -1.46 17.91
CA ARG A 14 13.86 -2.89 17.77
C ARG A 14 14.16 -3.30 16.32
N VAL A 15 14.94 -4.36 16.22
CA VAL A 15 15.64 -4.81 15.02
C VAL A 15 15.45 -6.33 15.00
N PHE A 16 14.76 -6.84 13.98
CA PHE A 16 14.33 -8.24 13.91
C PHE A 16 14.99 -8.93 12.73
N GLU A 17 15.94 -9.83 13.02
CA GLU A 17 16.68 -10.56 12.00
C GLU A 17 15.82 -11.61 11.28
N PRO A 18 16.06 -11.88 9.98
CA PRO A 18 15.51 -13.04 9.29
C PRO A 18 15.73 -14.32 10.09
N SER A 19 14.65 -15.06 10.38
CA SER A 19 14.78 -16.35 11.06
C SER A 19 15.57 -17.33 10.17
N LYS A 20 16.34 -18.24 10.78
CA LYS A 20 17.13 -19.21 10.00
C LYS A 20 16.25 -20.00 9.03
N GLU A 21 15.06 -20.41 9.45
CA GLU A 21 14.10 -21.12 8.60
C GLU A 21 13.64 -20.27 7.40
N MET A 22 13.45 -18.96 7.59
CA MET A 22 13.11 -18.04 6.50
C MET A 22 14.30 -17.88 5.53
N MET A 23 15.52 -17.71 6.03
CA MET A 23 16.74 -17.66 5.19
C MET A 23 16.97 -18.97 4.41
N ASP A 24 16.77 -20.12 5.05
CA ASP A 24 16.95 -21.43 4.43
C ASP A 24 15.92 -21.67 3.30
N LYS A 25 14.71 -21.09 3.39
CA LYS A 25 13.61 -21.24 2.41
C LYS A 25 13.54 -20.15 1.33
N ALA A 26 13.99 -18.93 1.61
CA ALA A 26 13.79 -17.78 0.70
C ALA A 26 14.52 -17.88 -0.64
N HIS A 27 13.98 -17.20 -1.66
CA HIS A 27 14.64 -17.02 -2.97
C HIS A 27 15.88 -16.12 -2.96
N ILE A 28 16.06 -15.27 -1.93
CA ILE A 28 17.21 -14.36 -1.76
C ILE A 28 17.65 -14.48 -0.29
N LYS A 29 18.92 -14.79 -0.06
CA LYS A 29 19.45 -15.27 1.23
C LYS A 29 20.53 -14.36 1.80
N GLY A 30 20.16 -13.57 2.81
CA GLY A 30 21.02 -12.58 3.46
C GLY A 30 21.30 -11.34 2.61
N MET A 31 21.67 -10.24 3.29
CA MET A 31 21.96 -8.94 2.68
C MET A 31 22.92 -9.04 1.48
N ARG A 32 23.99 -9.85 1.57
CA ARG A 32 24.99 -9.97 0.50
C ARG A 32 24.44 -10.48 -0.83
N GLU A 33 23.41 -11.34 -0.83
CA GLU A 33 22.78 -11.76 -2.09
C GLU A 33 21.86 -10.66 -2.64
N TYR A 34 21.10 -10.01 -1.76
CA TYR A 34 20.31 -8.83 -2.12
C TYR A 34 21.18 -7.72 -2.72
N GLU A 35 22.26 -7.31 -2.06
CA GLU A 35 23.17 -6.25 -2.48
C GLU A 35 23.72 -6.51 -3.88
N LYS A 36 24.16 -7.75 -4.15
CA LYS A 36 24.67 -8.16 -5.46
C LYS A 36 23.58 -8.12 -6.54
N LEU A 37 22.37 -8.57 -6.22
CA LEU A 37 21.22 -8.55 -7.13
C LEU A 37 20.78 -7.11 -7.44
N TYR A 38 20.70 -6.28 -6.40
CA TYR A 38 20.35 -4.87 -6.46
C TYR A 38 21.38 -4.07 -7.27
N GLN A 39 22.67 -4.18 -6.93
CA GLN A 39 23.76 -3.51 -7.66
C GLN A 39 23.68 -3.81 -9.16
N ARG A 40 23.59 -5.10 -9.53
CA ARG A 40 23.47 -5.53 -10.93
C ARG A 40 22.23 -4.96 -11.62
N SER A 41 21.09 -4.93 -10.94
CA SER A 41 19.85 -4.37 -11.49
C SER A 41 19.90 -2.85 -11.74
N VAL A 42 20.84 -2.14 -11.11
CA VAL A 42 21.05 -0.70 -11.23
C VAL A 42 22.21 -0.33 -12.17
N SER A 43 23.24 -1.18 -12.28
CA SER A 43 24.37 -1.04 -13.22
C SER A 43 24.05 -1.54 -14.62
N GLU A 44 23.37 -2.68 -14.73
CA GLU A 44 23.12 -3.42 -15.99
C GLU A 44 21.61 -3.66 -16.19
N PRO A 45 20.76 -2.62 -16.16
CA PRO A 45 19.30 -2.78 -16.10
C PRO A 45 18.72 -3.52 -17.30
N GLU A 46 19.23 -3.31 -18.53
CA GLU A 46 18.71 -4.00 -19.71
C GLU A 46 19.02 -5.50 -19.72
N ASP A 47 20.20 -5.94 -19.28
CA ASP A 47 20.51 -7.37 -19.14
C ASP A 47 19.74 -8.00 -17.98
N PHE A 48 19.73 -7.35 -16.80
CA PHE A 48 18.99 -7.80 -15.63
C PHE A 48 17.51 -8.01 -15.97
N TRP A 49 16.84 -7.00 -16.53
CA TRP A 49 15.41 -7.09 -16.87
C TRP A 49 15.14 -7.99 -18.08
N SER A 50 16.07 -8.13 -19.03
CA SER A 50 16.00 -9.17 -20.07
C SER A 50 15.91 -10.55 -19.44
N GLN A 51 16.84 -10.90 -18.54
CA GLN A 51 16.89 -12.22 -17.92
C GLN A 51 15.68 -12.48 -17.02
N MET A 52 15.18 -11.49 -16.28
CA MET A 52 13.93 -11.63 -15.51
C MET A 52 12.72 -11.85 -16.43
N ALA A 53 12.62 -11.09 -17.53
CA ALA A 53 11.51 -11.21 -18.48
C ALA A 53 11.51 -12.53 -19.27
N GLU A 54 12.69 -13.12 -19.55
CA GLU A 54 12.81 -14.46 -20.15
C GLU A 54 12.51 -15.57 -19.16
N ARG A 55 12.95 -15.44 -17.89
CA ARG A 55 12.76 -16.48 -16.86
C ARG A 55 11.31 -16.59 -16.39
N HIS A 56 10.64 -15.46 -16.18
CA HIS A 56 9.35 -15.43 -15.50
C HIS A 56 8.14 -15.29 -16.44
N ILE A 57 8.29 -14.72 -17.64
CA ILE A 57 7.19 -14.44 -18.57
C ILE A 57 7.38 -15.19 -19.89
N THR A 58 6.27 -15.67 -20.46
CA THR A 58 6.23 -16.37 -21.75
C THR A 58 5.86 -15.40 -22.86
N TRP A 59 6.71 -15.33 -23.88
CA TRP A 59 6.59 -14.39 -25.01
C TRP A 59 6.33 -15.13 -26.31
N PHE A 60 5.39 -14.63 -27.10
CA PHE A 60 5.10 -15.10 -28.47
C PHE A 60 6.08 -14.51 -29.50
N LYS A 61 6.71 -13.38 -29.17
CA LYS A 61 7.89 -12.84 -29.85
C LYS A 61 8.74 -12.10 -28.80
N LYS A 62 10.04 -12.39 -28.74
CA LYS A 62 11.00 -11.59 -27.95
C LYS A 62 11.02 -10.14 -28.46
N TRP A 63 11.37 -9.22 -27.58
CA TRP A 63 11.56 -7.81 -27.88
C TRP A 63 12.79 -7.55 -28.76
N ASP A 64 12.75 -6.41 -29.45
CA ASP A 64 13.85 -5.90 -30.28
C ASP A 64 14.78 -4.96 -29.49
N LYS A 65 14.30 -4.38 -28.38
CA LYS A 65 15.03 -3.48 -27.47
C LYS A 65 14.43 -3.57 -26.05
N VAL A 66 15.25 -3.58 -24.98
CA VAL A 66 14.74 -3.78 -23.62
C VAL A 66 14.17 -2.47 -23.05
N LEU A 67 14.87 -1.36 -23.17
CA LEU A 67 14.46 -0.08 -22.56
C LEU A 67 14.68 1.12 -23.49
N GLU A 68 13.69 2.01 -23.54
CA GLU A 68 13.81 3.38 -24.06
C GLU A 68 13.04 4.33 -23.14
N TRP A 69 13.65 5.43 -22.71
CA TRP A 69 13.00 6.37 -21.80
C TRP A 69 13.56 7.79 -21.90
N ASP A 70 12.71 8.74 -21.50
CA ASP A 70 13.00 10.16 -21.37
C ASP A 70 12.04 10.77 -20.34
N PHE A 71 12.54 11.06 -19.13
CA PHE A 71 11.78 11.71 -18.06
C PHE A 71 11.52 13.21 -18.27
N GLU A 72 12.10 13.84 -19.29
CA GLU A 72 11.68 15.18 -19.74
C GLU A 72 10.49 15.14 -20.68
N LYS A 73 10.17 13.98 -21.29
CA LYS A 73 8.98 13.76 -22.12
C LYS A 73 7.92 12.84 -21.47
N PRO A 74 8.06 12.49 -20.19
CA PRO A 74 7.47 11.27 -19.61
C PRO A 74 7.27 10.07 -20.55
N GLU A 75 8.26 9.77 -21.39
CA GLU A 75 8.25 8.58 -22.23
C GLU A 75 8.99 7.45 -21.52
N VAL A 76 8.36 6.30 -21.33
CA VAL A 76 9.00 5.07 -20.85
C VAL A 76 8.45 3.88 -21.62
N LYS A 77 9.33 3.10 -22.25
CA LYS A 77 8.98 1.95 -23.09
C LYS A 77 9.88 0.77 -22.73
N TRP A 78 9.26 -0.32 -22.30
CA TRP A 78 9.93 -1.57 -21.95
C TRP A 78 9.58 -2.69 -22.94
N PHE A 79 10.54 -3.56 -23.24
CA PHE A 79 10.41 -4.75 -24.09
C PHE A 79 9.78 -4.44 -25.47
N ILE A 80 10.33 -3.43 -26.12
CA ILE A 80 9.82 -2.81 -27.35
C ILE A 80 9.76 -3.84 -28.48
N GLY A 81 8.64 -3.89 -29.19
CA GLY A 81 8.41 -4.83 -30.28
C GLY A 81 8.19 -6.29 -29.85
N GLY A 82 8.27 -6.58 -28.54
CA GLY A 82 7.90 -7.88 -27.97
C GLY A 82 6.40 -8.12 -28.02
N LYS A 83 5.99 -9.39 -27.97
CA LYS A 83 4.58 -9.81 -27.99
C LYS A 83 4.34 -10.90 -26.94
N LEU A 84 3.34 -10.70 -26.10
CA LEU A 84 2.84 -11.68 -25.13
C LEU A 84 1.31 -11.58 -25.02
N ASN A 85 0.70 -12.41 -24.17
CA ASN A 85 -0.64 -12.17 -23.66
C ASN A 85 -0.69 -12.42 -22.14
N VAL A 86 -1.41 -11.56 -21.41
CA VAL A 86 -1.49 -11.66 -19.93
C VAL A 86 -2.32 -12.86 -19.47
N SER A 87 -3.46 -13.14 -20.11
CA SER A 87 -4.27 -14.33 -19.82
C SER A 87 -3.52 -15.62 -20.16
N TYR A 88 -2.69 -15.63 -21.21
CA TYR A 88 -1.83 -16.78 -21.51
C TYR A 88 -0.83 -17.07 -20.39
N ASN A 89 -0.21 -16.02 -19.84
CA ASN A 89 0.76 -16.16 -18.74
C ASN A 89 0.11 -16.51 -17.41
N CYS A 90 -1.13 -16.07 -17.17
CA CYS A 90 -1.90 -16.39 -15.96
C CYS A 90 -2.63 -17.74 -16.03
N LEU A 91 -2.77 -18.37 -17.19
CA LEU A 91 -3.61 -19.57 -17.37
C LEU A 91 -3.00 -20.59 -18.35
N ASP A 92 -2.96 -20.24 -19.64
CA ASP A 92 -2.71 -21.19 -20.74
C ASP A 92 -1.39 -21.95 -20.59
N ARG A 93 -0.32 -21.28 -20.12
CA ARG A 93 0.99 -21.90 -19.93
C ARG A 93 1.00 -23.05 -18.91
N PHE A 94 0.00 -23.11 -18.03
CA PHE A 94 -0.14 -24.13 -17.00
C PHE A 94 -1.02 -25.32 -17.41
N ILE A 95 -1.80 -25.21 -18.50
CA ILE A 95 -2.81 -26.21 -18.89
C ILE A 95 -2.20 -27.57 -19.29
N ASN A 96 -0.96 -27.56 -19.76
CA ASN A 96 -0.20 -28.77 -20.12
C ASN A 96 0.79 -29.21 -19.03
N THR A 97 0.75 -28.60 -17.83
CA THR A 97 1.61 -28.95 -16.69
C THR A 97 0.76 -29.50 -15.52
N PRO A 98 1.37 -30.04 -14.44
CA PRO A 98 0.61 -30.46 -13.26
C PRO A 98 -0.24 -29.34 -12.63
N ILE A 99 0.16 -28.08 -12.81
CA ILE A 99 -0.52 -26.89 -12.24
C ILE A 99 -1.95 -26.75 -12.77
N ARG A 100 -2.30 -27.31 -13.94
CA ARG A 100 -3.68 -27.31 -14.47
C ARG A 100 -4.75 -27.77 -13.47
N ASN A 101 -4.39 -28.69 -12.57
CA ASN A 101 -5.25 -29.26 -11.53
C ASN A 101 -5.07 -28.59 -10.15
N LYS A 102 -4.05 -27.75 -9.96
CA LYS A 102 -3.88 -26.90 -8.76
C LYS A 102 -5.04 -25.91 -8.71
N ALA A 103 -5.45 -25.52 -7.50
CA ALA A 103 -6.31 -24.36 -7.30
C ALA A 103 -5.64 -23.10 -7.89
N ALA A 104 -6.38 -22.31 -8.65
CA ALA A 104 -5.98 -20.99 -9.11
C ALA A 104 -6.61 -19.91 -8.23
N ILE A 105 -7.91 -20.04 -7.97
CA ILE A 105 -8.68 -19.16 -7.09
C ILE A 105 -9.43 -20.01 -6.07
N ILE A 106 -9.28 -19.68 -4.79
CA ILE A 106 -10.22 -20.02 -3.73
C ILE A 106 -11.02 -18.75 -3.46
N TRP A 107 -12.34 -18.78 -3.66
CA TRP A 107 -13.22 -17.68 -3.27
C TRP A 107 -13.97 -18.05 -2.00
N GLU A 108 -13.89 -17.19 -0.98
CA GLU A 108 -14.62 -17.26 0.28
C GLU A 108 -15.66 -16.13 0.30
N ALA A 109 -16.94 -16.51 0.36
CA ALA A 109 -18.06 -15.59 0.46
C ALA A 109 -18.12 -14.93 1.84
N ASP A 110 -18.84 -13.81 1.94
CA ASP A 110 -19.10 -13.17 3.24
C ASP A 110 -19.76 -14.16 4.24
N GLY A 111 -20.75 -14.92 3.76
CA GLY A 111 -21.50 -15.92 4.53
C GLY A 111 -20.82 -17.29 4.77
N GLY A 112 -19.50 -17.43 4.60
CA GLY A 112 -18.76 -18.65 4.97
C GLY A 112 -18.77 -19.81 3.97
N SER A 113 -19.57 -19.72 2.91
CA SER A 113 -19.47 -20.63 1.76
C SER A 113 -18.23 -20.32 0.93
N TYR A 114 -17.72 -21.30 0.19
CA TYR A 114 -16.53 -21.11 -0.65
C TYR A 114 -16.61 -21.88 -1.97
N LYS A 115 -15.82 -21.45 -2.96
CA LYS A 115 -15.72 -22.07 -4.28
C LYS A 115 -14.29 -22.03 -4.78
N THR A 116 -13.73 -23.20 -5.07
CA THR A 116 -12.40 -23.32 -5.68
C THR A 116 -12.52 -23.51 -7.19
N TYR A 117 -11.72 -22.77 -7.95
CA TYR A 117 -11.47 -23.00 -9.37
C TYR A 117 -10.05 -23.48 -9.56
N THR A 118 -9.84 -24.61 -10.24
CA THR A 118 -8.51 -25.00 -10.74
C THR A 118 -8.08 -24.13 -11.91
N TYR A 119 -6.78 -24.14 -12.25
CA TYR A 119 -6.27 -23.47 -13.46
C TYR A 119 -7.04 -23.87 -14.72
N GLN A 120 -7.37 -25.16 -14.87
CA GLN A 120 -8.16 -25.65 -16.01
C GLN A 120 -9.62 -25.14 -15.98
N GLN A 121 -10.27 -25.10 -14.82
CA GLN A 121 -11.64 -24.58 -14.69
C GLN A 121 -11.70 -23.08 -14.98
N LEU A 122 -10.79 -22.29 -14.39
CA LEU A 122 -10.69 -20.85 -14.62
C LEU A 122 -10.38 -20.54 -16.09
N TYR A 123 -9.51 -21.32 -16.73
CA TYR A 123 -9.24 -21.25 -18.17
C TYR A 123 -10.50 -21.47 -19.02
N TYR A 124 -11.34 -22.47 -18.70
CA TYR A 124 -12.58 -22.68 -19.45
C TYR A 124 -13.57 -21.51 -19.31
N GLU A 125 -13.77 -20.99 -18.10
CA GLU A 125 -14.64 -19.83 -17.86
C GLU A 125 -14.13 -18.56 -18.58
N VAL A 126 -12.83 -18.28 -18.49
CA VAL A 126 -12.19 -17.14 -19.17
C VAL A 126 -12.29 -17.27 -20.69
N ASN A 127 -12.12 -18.47 -21.26
CA ASN A 127 -12.33 -18.67 -22.70
C ASN A 127 -13.81 -18.54 -23.09
N ARG A 128 -14.75 -19.02 -22.27
CA ARG A 128 -16.19 -18.85 -22.51
C ARG A 128 -16.56 -17.37 -22.54
N PHE A 129 -16.16 -16.59 -21.53
CA PHE A 129 -16.50 -15.17 -21.45
C PHE A 129 -15.74 -14.33 -22.50
N ALA A 130 -14.48 -14.64 -22.81
CA ALA A 130 -13.75 -13.99 -23.92
C ALA A 130 -14.45 -14.18 -25.28
N ASN A 131 -15.11 -15.32 -25.51
CA ASN A 131 -15.89 -15.55 -26.71
C ASN A 131 -17.27 -14.85 -26.67
N VAL A 132 -17.86 -14.63 -25.49
CA VAL A 132 -19.02 -13.73 -25.33
C VAL A 132 -18.64 -12.29 -25.68
N LEU A 133 -17.54 -11.75 -25.14
CA LEU A 133 -17.07 -10.40 -25.47
C LEU A 133 -16.85 -10.22 -26.99
N LYS A 134 -16.20 -11.18 -27.66
CA LYS A 134 -16.05 -11.17 -29.12
C LYS A 134 -17.39 -11.21 -29.86
N LYS A 135 -18.36 -12.01 -29.40
CA LYS A 135 -19.73 -12.09 -29.98
C LYS A 135 -20.47 -10.75 -29.87
N HIS A 136 -20.23 -9.99 -28.80
CA HIS A 136 -20.71 -8.62 -28.64
C HIS A 136 -19.85 -7.56 -29.33
N GLY A 137 -18.90 -7.96 -30.19
CA GLY A 137 -18.15 -7.07 -31.07
C GLY A 137 -16.89 -6.43 -30.48
N ILE A 138 -16.55 -6.76 -29.22
CA ILE A 138 -15.38 -6.20 -28.51
C ILE A 138 -14.07 -6.69 -29.14
N LYS A 139 -13.18 -5.74 -29.40
CA LYS A 139 -11.89 -5.91 -30.10
C LYS A 139 -10.71 -5.46 -29.25
N LYS A 140 -9.50 -5.71 -29.75
CA LYS A 140 -8.26 -5.17 -29.15
C LYS A 140 -8.31 -3.63 -29.14
N GLY A 141 -8.08 -3.04 -27.98
CA GLY A 141 -8.08 -1.58 -27.76
C GLY A 141 -9.43 -0.99 -27.33
N ASP A 142 -10.52 -1.74 -27.43
CA ASP A 142 -11.81 -1.34 -26.86
C ASP A 142 -11.73 -1.33 -25.33
N ARG A 143 -12.52 -0.47 -24.68
CA ARG A 143 -12.58 -0.34 -23.22
C ARG A 143 -13.80 -1.08 -22.66
N VAL A 144 -13.60 -1.83 -21.58
CA VAL A 144 -14.66 -2.56 -20.87
C VAL A 144 -14.66 -2.13 -19.41
N THR A 145 -15.67 -1.35 -19.01
CA THR A 145 -15.87 -1.03 -17.58
C THR A 145 -16.38 -2.27 -16.87
N ILE A 146 -15.75 -2.63 -15.75
CA ILE A 146 -16.16 -3.75 -14.90
C ILE A 146 -16.54 -3.20 -13.53
N TYR A 147 -17.78 -3.43 -13.12
CA TYR A 147 -18.30 -3.05 -11.80
C TYR A 147 -19.02 -4.28 -11.22
N LEU A 148 -18.30 -5.00 -10.37
CA LEU A 148 -18.70 -6.25 -9.74
C LEU A 148 -18.15 -6.28 -8.31
N PRO A 149 -18.81 -6.97 -7.36
CA PRO A 149 -18.25 -7.24 -6.04
C PRO A 149 -17.09 -8.25 -6.13
N MET A 150 -16.56 -8.65 -4.98
CA MET A 150 -15.46 -9.61 -4.84
C MET A 150 -15.87 -11.06 -5.10
N ILE A 151 -16.28 -11.32 -6.34
CA ILE A 151 -16.71 -12.64 -6.84
C ILE A 151 -15.80 -13.13 -7.97
N PRO A 152 -15.68 -14.45 -8.21
CA PRO A 152 -14.80 -15.03 -9.23
C PRO A 152 -15.01 -14.46 -10.65
N GLU A 153 -16.24 -14.07 -10.95
CA GLU A 153 -16.67 -13.49 -12.22
C GLU A 153 -15.94 -12.16 -12.53
N LEU A 154 -15.45 -11.44 -11.52
CA LEU A 154 -14.60 -10.26 -11.68
C LEU A 154 -13.23 -10.61 -12.29
N VAL A 155 -12.57 -11.64 -11.75
CA VAL A 155 -11.28 -12.13 -12.29
C VAL A 155 -11.48 -12.75 -13.67
N ILE A 156 -12.55 -13.51 -13.87
CA ILE A 156 -12.93 -14.07 -15.18
C ILE A 156 -13.10 -12.95 -16.22
N SER A 157 -13.75 -11.84 -15.83
CA SER A 157 -13.98 -10.68 -16.71
C SER A 157 -12.69 -9.96 -17.09
N MET A 158 -11.80 -9.72 -16.13
CA MET A 158 -10.51 -9.05 -16.39
C MET A 158 -9.58 -9.91 -17.25
N LEU A 159 -9.44 -11.20 -16.93
CA LEU A 159 -8.62 -12.12 -17.72
C LEU A 159 -9.20 -12.31 -19.13
N ALA A 160 -10.52 -12.35 -19.31
CA ALA A 160 -11.16 -12.38 -20.62
C ALA A 160 -10.89 -11.11 -21.45
N CYS A 161 -10.91 -9.92 -20.84
CA CYS A 161 -10.55 -8.67 -21.51
C CYS A 161 -9.07 -8.70 -21.95
N GLY A 162 -8.16 -9.04 -21.04
CA GLY A 162 -6.73 -9.19 -21.34
C GLY A 162 -6.44 -10.27 -22.41
N ARG A 163 -7.24 -11.35 -22.45
CA ARG A 163 -7.15 -12.41 -23.47
C ARG A 163 -7.45 -11.91 -24.88
N ILE A 164 -8.39 -10.99 -25.04
CA ILE A 164 -8.77 -10.41 -26.35
C ILE A 164 -8.03 -9.09 -26.66
N GLY A 165 -7.26 -8.57 -25.71
CA GLY A 165 -6.55 -7.29 -25.80
C GLY A 165 -7.44 -6.07 -25.60
N ALA A 166 -8.61 -6.25 -24.97
CA ALA A 166 -9.45 -5.15 -24.51
C ALA A 166 -8.92 -4.58 -23.19
N ILE A 167 -9.11 -3.28 -22.98
CA ILE A 167 -8.65 -2.54 -21.81
C ILE A 167 -9.78 -2.55 -20.77
N HIS A 168 -9.63 -3.34 -19.71
CA HIS A 168 -10.59 -3.33 -18.61
C HIS A 168 -10.36 -2.09 -17.71
N SER A 169 -11.44 -1.49 -17.24
CA SER A 169 -11.45 -0.43 -16.23
C SER A 169 -12.31 -0.88 -15.06
N VAL A 170 -11.70 -1.34 -13.97
CA VAL A 170 -12.42 -1.84 -12.81
C VAL A 170 -12.83 -0.68 -11.89
N VAL A 171 -14.03 -0.75 -11.31
CA VAL A 171 -14.56 0.20 -10.33
C VAL A 171 -14.90 -0.54 -9.01
N PHE A 172 -14.81 0.15 -7.87
CA PHE A 172 -14.26 -0.34 -6.58
C PHE A 172 -15.26 -0.59 -5.41
N GLY A 173 -14.87 -1.49 -4.46
CA GLY A 173 -15.42 -1.71 -3.09
C GLY A 173 -14.50 -1.47 -1.83
N GLY A 174 -13.40 -2.24 -1.52
CA GLY A 174 -12.49 -2.07 -0.31
C GLY A 174 -11.05 -2.75 -0.29
N PHE A 175 -9.94 -2.22 0.30
CA PHE A 175 -8.51 -2.72 0.09
C PHE A 175 -7.66 -3.18 1.34
N TRP A 176 -6.45 -3.82 1.32
CA TRP A 176 -5.19 -3.72 0.48
C TRP A 176 -4.26 -5.02 0.39
N ILE A 177 -3.15 -5.07 -0.43
CA ILE A 177 -2.44 -6.32 -0.94
C ILE A 177 -0.90 -6.29 -1.33
N PHE A 178 -0.14 -7.40 -1.11
CA PHE A 178 1.03 -8.06 -1.82
C PHE A 178 1.11 -9.58 -1.40
N ASP A 179 2.02 -10.56 -1.65
CA ASP A 179 3.09 -10.98 -2.63
C ASP A 179 3.23 -12.57 -2.63
N TYR A 180 4.23 -13.26 -3.25
CA TYR A 180 4.11 -14.73 -3.55
C TYR A 180 5.37 -15.67 -3.69
N HIS A 181 5.24 -17.02 -3.49
CA HIS A 181 6.13 -18.16 -3.94
C HIS A 181 5.35 -19.45 -4.36
N ASP A 182 5.81 -20.20 -5.38
CA ASP A 182 5.17 -21.31 -6.13
C ASP A 182 4.27 -22.35 -5.40
N GLU A 183 4.56 -22.79 -4.17
CA GLU A 183 3.69 -23.71 -3.43
C GLU A 183 2.56 -23.02 -2.64
N ASP A 184 2.67 -21.71 -2.36
CA ASP A 184 1.84 -21.03 -1.37
C ASP A 184 0.35 -20.89 -1.78
N ILE A 185 -0.49 -20.84 -0.76
CA ILE A 185 -1.82 -20.22 -0.77
C ILE A 185 -1.67 -18.78 -0.28
N HIS A 186 -1.96 -17.84 -1.17
CA HIS A 186 -1.83 -16.41 -0.96
C HIS A 186 -3.17 -15.79 -0.56
N PHE A 187 -3.30 -15.27 0.66
CA PHE A 187 -4.52 -14.56 1.09
C PHE A 187 -4.31 -13.06 1.17
N CYS A 188 -4.87 -12.42 0.16
CA CYS A 188 -5.14 -11.00 0.04
C CYS A 188 -6.46 -10.59 0.74
N THR A 189 -6.45 -9.56 1.58
CA THR A 189 -7.70 -9.02 2.20
C THR A 189 -8.30 -7.80 1.49
N ALA A 190 -8.28 -7.77 0.17
CA ALA A 190 -8.82 -6.67 -0.61
C ALA A 190 -9.77 -7.11 -1.73
N ASP A 191 -10.49 -6.12 -2.21
CA ASP A 191 -11.15 -5.98 -3.50
C ASP A 191 -10.15 -6.06 -4.68
N ILE A 192 -10.67 -5.91 -5.90
CA ILE A 192 -9.90 -5.94 -7.15
C ILE A 192 -9.74 -4.54 -7.79
N GLY A 193 -10.58 -3.55 -7.45
CA GLY A 193 -10.69 -2.23 -8.09
C GLY A 193 -9.63 -1.13 -7.83
N TRP A 194 -8.64 -1.30 -6.94
CA TRP A 194 -7.39 -0.52 -6.91
C TRP A 194 -6.30 -1.28 -7.69
N VAL A 195 -5.18 -0.61 -8.01
CA VAL A 195 -3.92 -1.21 -8.52
C VAL A 195 -3.50 -2.49 -7.80
N THR A 196 -3.76 -2.50 -6.50
CA THR A 196 -3.39 -3.52 -5.53
C THR A 196 -3.98 -4.85 -6.00
N GLY A 197 -5.29 -4.87 -6.29
CA GLY A 197 -6.10 -6.03 -6.66
C GLY A 197 -5.72 -6.63 -8.00
N HIS A 198 -5.51 -5.76 -8.97
CA HIS A 198 -4.97 -6.12 -10.28
C HIS A 198 -3.64 -6.87 -10.09
N SER A 199 -2.71 -6.28 -9.35
CA SER A 199 -1.33 -6.74 -9.29
C SER A 199 -1.16 -7.99 -8.40
N TYR A 200 -1.91 -8.09 -7.29
CA TYR A 200 -1.61 -9.05 -6.23
C TYR A 200 -2.78 -9.97 -5.79
N ILE A 201 -3.96 -9.91 -6.40
CA ILE A 201 -4.86 -11.09 -6.47
C ILE A 201 -4.61 -11.80 -7.80
N ILE A 202 -4.65 -11.02 -8.89
CA ILE A 202 -4.79 -11.57 -10.23
C ILE A 202 -3.43 -11.77 -10.89
N TYR A 203 -2.74 -10.69 -11.27
CA TYR A 203 -1.65 -10.82 -12.24
C TYR A 203 -0.39 -11.46 -11.65
N GLY A 204 0.10 -10.99 -10.51
CA GLY A 204 1.26 -11.57 -9.83
C GLY A 204 1.03 -13.05 -9.50
N PRO A 205 0.10 -13.40 -8.60
CA PRO A 205 -0.14 -14.78 -8.19
C PRO A 205 -0.46 -15.71 -9.37
N LEU A 206 -1.45 -15.38 -10.21
CA LEU A 206 -1.82 -16.29 -11.30
C LEU A 206 -0.75 -16.39 -12.38
N SER A 207 0.05 -15.34 -12.62
CA SER A 207 1.20 -15.48 -13.53
C SER A 207 2.26 -16.44 -12.98
N SER A 208 2.48 -16.48 -11.66
CA SER A 208 3.40 -17.43 -11.02
C SER A 208 2.83 -18.83 -10.80
N GLY A 209 1.56 -19.08 -11.16
CA GLY A 209 0.93 -20.39 -10.94
C GLY A 209 0.39 -20.59 -9.51
N ALA A 210 0.08 -19.49 -8.80
CA ALA A 210 -0.39 -19.49 -7.42
C ALA A 210 -1.77 -20.10 -7.19
N THR A 211 -2.04 -20.44 -5.92
CA THR A 211 -3.40 -20.39 -5.39
C THR A 211 -3.60 -19.00 -4.79
N SER A 212 -4.48 -18.16 -5.35
CA SER A 212 -4.91 -16.91 -4.69
C SER A 212 -6.24 -17.12 -3.97
N LEU A 213 -6.38 -16.56 -2.76
CA LEU A 213 -7.61 -16.52 -2.00
C LEU A 213 -8.27 -15.14 -2.14
N MET A 214 -9.48 -15.12 -2.69
CA MET A 214 -10.38 -13.98 -2.79
C MET A 214 -11.39 -14.01 -1.64
N PHE A 215 -11.53 -12.91 -0.91
CA PHE A 215 -12.54 -12.78 0.15
C PHE A 215 -13.55 -11.68 -0.20
N GLU A 216 -14.84 -11.99 -0.04
CA GLU A 216 -15.94 -11.07 -0.36
C GLU A 216 -16.33 -10.16 0.80
N GLY A 217 -16.14 -10.61 2.04
CA GLY A 217 -16.63 -9.96 3.25
C GLY A 217 -15.67 -8.97 3.90
N ILE A 218 -15.87 -8.73 5.20
CA ILE A 218 -15.05 -7.83 6.02
C ILE A 218 -14.36 -8.56 7.20
N PRO A 219 -13.21 -8.06 7.71
CA PRO A 219 -12.45 -8.67 8.82
C PRO A 219 -13.24 -9.02 10.08
N THR A 220 -14.38 -8.36 10.31
CA THR A 220 -15.14 -8.40 11.56
C THR A 220 -16.53 -9.00 11.42
N TYR A 221 -16.90 -9.56 10.27
CA TYR A 221 -18.19 -10.22 10.05
C TYR A 221 -18.01 -11.72 9.75
N PRO A 222 -18.78 -12.64 10.38
CA PRO A 222 -19.77 -12.39 11.43
C PRO A 222 -19.15 -12.05 12.80
N ASN A 223 -17.82 -12.10 12.94
CA ASN A 223 -17.10 -11.68 14.15
C ASN A 223 -15.62 -11.33 13.85
N PRO A 224 -14.88 -10.66 14.76
CA PRO A 224 -13.44 -10.33 14.60
C PRO A 224 -12.46 -11.52 14.50
N GLY A 225 -12.97 -12.75 14.54
CA GLY A 225 -12.21 -13.96 14.21
C GLY A 225 -12.04 -14.22 12.71
N ARG A 226 -12.78 -13.53 11.82
CA ARG A 226 -13.00 -13.97 10.43
C ARG A 226 -11.73 -14.21 9.62
N PHE A 227 -10.76 -13.31 9.65
CA PHE A 227 -9.49 -13.52 8.93
C PHE A 227 -8.72 -14.75 9.44
N TRP A 228 -8.78 -15.00 10.75
CA TRP A 228 -8.08 -16.11 11.39
C TRP A 228 -8.78 -17.45 11.09
N GLU A 229 -10.12 -17.46 11.07
CA GLU A 229 -10.93 -18.57 10.57
C GLU A 229 -10.55 -18.94 9.12
N ILE A 230 -10.40 -17.95 8.25
CA ILE A 230 -10.03 -18.15 6.83
C ILE A 230 -8.59 -18.69 6.69
N VAL A 231 -7.65 -18.18 7.49
CA VAL A 231 -6.25 -18.64 7.50
C VAL A 231 -6.14 -20.11 7.93
N ASP A 232 -6.87 -20.49 8.97
CA ASP A 232 -6.94 -21.85 9.51
C ASP A 232 -7.62 -22.80 8.50
N LYS A 233 -8.87 -22.48 8.11
CA LYS A 233 -9.72 -23.23 7.17
C LYS A 233 -9.04 -23.54 5.84
N HIS A 234 -8.31 -22.59 5.27
CA HIS A 234 -7.66 -22.72 3.95
C HIS A 234 -6.14 -22.90 4.03
N GLN A 235 -5.57 -23.05 5.24
CA GLN A 235 -4.13 -23.25 5.47
C GLN A 235 -3.24 -22.25 4.73
N VAL A 236 -3.64 -20.97 4.80
CA VAL A 236 -2.98 -19.83 4.15
C VAL A 236 -1.51 -19.72 4.58
N ASN A 237 -0.62 -19.42 3.64
CA ASN A 237 0.82 -19.36 3.91
C ASN A 237 1.40 -17.94 3.89
N ILE A 238 0.79 -17.05 3.10
CA ILE A 238 1.08 -15.62 3.10
C ILE A 238 -0.22 -14.90 3.42
N PHE A 239 -0.33 -14.36 4.64
CA PHE A 239 -1.47 -13.54 5.03
C PHE A 239 -1.12 -12.07 4.90
N TYR A 240 -1.99 -11.35 4.21
CA TYR A 240 -1.66 -10.05 3.71
C TYR A 240 -2.81 -9.05 3.89
N THR A 241 -2.57 -7.91 4.54
CA THR A 241 -3.65 -6.95 4.85
C THR A 241 -3.18 -5.48 5.02
N ALA A 242 -4.12 -4.58 5.33
CA ALA A 242 -3.85 -3.15 5.55
C ALA A 242 -3.64 -2.81 7.03
N PRO A 243 -2.82 -1.79 7.38
CA PRO A 243 -2.69 -1.29 8.76
C PRO A 243 -4.04 -0.90 9.40
N THR A 244 -4.98 -0.35 8.64
CA THR A 244 -6.36 -0.10 9.13
C THR A 244 -7.06 -1.37 9.60
N ALA A 245 -6.92 -2.49 8.90
CA ALA A 245 -7.50 -3.77 9.31
C ALA A 245 -6.77 -4.35 10.53
N ILE A 246 -5.44 -4.23 10.58
CA ILE A 246 -4.62 -4.63 11.75
C ILE A 246 -5.05 -3.84 12.99
N ARG A 247 -5.17 -2.51 12.91
CA ARG A 247 -5.62 -1.65 14.02
C ARG A 247 -7.06 -1.92 14.45
N ALA A 248 -7.95 -2.24 13.51
CA ALA A 248 -9.32 -2.64 13.84
C ALA A 248 -9.35 -3.95 14.63
N LEU A 249 -8.62 -4.97 14.18
CA LEU A 249 -8.56 -6.29 14.86
C LEU A 249 -7.79 -6.22 16.18
N MET A 250 -6.79 -5.34 16.29
CA MET A 250 -6.07 -5.04 17.53
C MET A 250 -7.01 -4.51 18.63
N LYS A 251 -7.97 -3.65 18.27
CA LYS A 251 -8.96 -3.08 19.20
C LYS A 251 -9.90 -4.15 19.79
N GLU A 252 -10.25 -5.17 19.00
CA GLU A 252 -11.14 -6.26 19.42
C GLU A 252 -10.44 -7.32 20.30
N GLY A 253 -9.11 -7.23 20.44
CA GLY A 253 -8.30 -8.03 21.36
C GLY A 253 -7.75 -9.34 20.79
N GLU A 254 -6.60 -9.76 21.31
CA GLU A 254 -5.88 -10.98 20.91
C GLU A 254 -6.70 -12.28 21.09
N GLY A 255 -7.74 -12.25 21.93
CA GLY A 255 -8.61 -13.39 22.21
C GLY A 255 -9.41 -13.90 21.02
N TRP A 256 -9.43 -13.20 19.88
CA TRP A 256 -9.94 -13.71 18.60
C TRP A 256 -8.85 -14.40 17.76
N VAL A 257 -7.62 -13.89 17.82
CA VAL A 257 -6.44 -14.46 17.13
C VAL A 257 -6.05 -15.80 17.75
N ASN A 258 -6.11 -15.89 19.09
CA ASN A 258 -5.70 -17.07 19.86
C ASN A 258 -6.73 -18.22 19.88
N ARG A 259 -7.77 -18.20 19.03
CA ARG A 259 -8.78 -19.27 18.88
C ARG A 259 -8.55 -20.18 17.68
N HIS A 260 -7.65 -19.81 16.78
CA HIS A 260 -7.47 -20.43 15.46
C HIS A 260 -6.01 -20.87 15.30
N ASP A 261 -5.77 -21.93 14.53
CA ASP A 261 -4.40 -22.28 14.16
C ASP A 261 -3.92 -21.40 13.00
N LEU A 262 -2.78 -20.75 13.24
CA LEU A 262 -2.09 -19.86 12.29
C LEU A 262 -0.71 -20.41 11.93
N SER A 263 -0.41 -21.67 12.28
CA SER A 263 0.87 -22.35 12.03
C SER A 263 1.20 -22.55 10.55
N SER A 264 0.20 -22.45 9.68
CA SER A 264 0.29 -22.45 8.22
C SER A 264 1.02 -21.22 7.66
N LEU A 265 1.03 -20.10 8.38
CA LEU A 265 1.63 -18.83 7.95
C LEU A 265 3.16 -18.85 7.98
N ARG A 266 3.76 -18.34 6.90
CA ARG A 266 5.21 -18.18 6.70
C ARG A 266 5.64 -16.72 6.66
N VAL A 267 4.80 -15.85 6.08
CA VAL A 267 5.06 -14.41 5.89
C VAL A 267 3.79 -13.61 6.18
N LEU A 268 3.97 -12.45 6.82
CA LEU A 268 2.95 -11.41 7.00
C LEU A 268 3.30 -10.18 6.14
N GLY A 269 2.32 -9.35 5.77
CA GLY A 269 2.61 -8.14 5.00
C GLY A 269 1.61 -7.00 5.14
N THR A 270 2.08 -5.76 4.92
CA THR A 270 1.32 -4.53 5.17
C THR A 270 1.66 -3.34 4.24
N VAL A 271 0.69 -2.43 3.98
CA VAL A 271 0.65 -1.57 2.77
C VAL A 271 -0.18 -0.30 2.89
N GLY A 272 0.18 0.70 2.06
CA GLY A 272 -0.75 1.69 1.48
C GLY A 272 -1.00 2.91 2.37
N GLU A 273 -0.72 2.75 3.65
CA GLU A 273 -0.53 3.78 4.67
C GLU A 273 0.64 3.32 5.56
N PRO A 274 1.37 4.22 6.22
CA PRO A 274 2.39 3.82 7.19
C PRO A 274 1.80 2.99 8.34
N ILE A 275 2.45 1.88 8.70
CA ILE A 275 2.13 1.14 9.91
C ILE A 275 2.90 1.74 11.10
N ASN A 276 2.20 2.09 12.19
CA ASN A 276 2.86 2.58 13.39
C ASN A 276 3.51 1.42 14.17
N PRO A 277 4.64 1.64 14.88
CA PRO A 277 5.37 0.58 15.57
C PRO A 277 4.52 -0.28 16.53
N GLU A 278 3.50 0.29 17.16
CA GLU A 278 2.58 -0.44 18.04
C GLU A 278 1.75 -1.50 17.27
N ALA A 279 1.11 -1.11 16.16
CA ALA A 279 0.33 -2.04 15.33
C ALA A 279 1.23 -3.08 14.65
N TRP A 280 2.44 -2.69 14.23
CA TRP A 280 3.46 -3.62 13.72
C TRP A 280 3.82 -4.67 14.79
N MET A 281 4.10 -4.23 16.02
CA MET A 281 4.43 -5.13 17.13
C MET A 281 3.28 -6.02 17.55
N TRP A 282 2.04 -5.53 17.53
CA TRP A 282 0.85 -6.36 17.77
C TRP A 282 0.72 -7.45 16.70
N TYR A 283 0.89 -7.10 15.42
CA TYR A 283 0.81 -8.02 14.30
C TYR A 283 1.91 -9.09 14.39
N TYR A 284 3.15 -8.68 14.68
CA TYR A 284 4.31 -9.55 14.86
C TYR A 284 4.11 -10.54 16.02
N THR A 285 3.63 -10.04 17.16
CA THR A 285 3.52 -10.83 18.40
C THR A 285 2.29 -11.74 18.38
N ASN A 286 1.11 -11.23 18.01
CA ASN A 286 -0.14 -11.95 18.17
C ASN A 286 -0.54 -12.78 16.95
N VAL A 287 -0.27 -12.30 15.73
CA VAL A 287 -0.50 -13.08 14.50
C VAL A 287 0.76 -13.85 14.13
N GLY A 288 1.91 -13.17 14.05
CA GLY A 288 3.20 -13.77 13.68
C GLY A 288 3.88 -14.59 14.79
N LYS A 289 3.24 -14.73 15.96
CA LYS A 289 3.71 -15.46 17.16
C LYS A 289 5.17 -15.16 17.55
N GLY A 290 5.63 -13.93 17.29
CA GLY A 290 7.00 -13.48 17.56
C GLY A 290 8.08 -14.08 16.65
N LYS A 291 7.70 -14.62 15.47
CA LYS A 291 8.58 -15.39 14.57
C LYS A 291 8.48 -15.01 13.09
N LEU A 292 7.29 -14.64 12.61
CA LEU A 292 7.07 -14.42 11.17
C LEU A 292 7.54 -13.03 10.75
N PRO A 293 8.26 -12.88 9.62
CA PRO A 293 8.62 -11.59 9.08
C PRO A 293 7.35 -10.84 8.63
N ILE A 294 7.32 -9.54 8.89
CA ILE A 294 6.35 -8.60 8.29
C ILE A 294 7.05 -7.85 7.17
N VAL A 295 6.56 -7.99 5.94
CA VAL A 295 6.95 -7.08 4.86
C VAL A 295 6.09 -5.82 4.93
N ASP A 296 6.68 -4.70 5.37
CA ASP A 296 6.08 -3.37 5.16
C ASP A 296 6.59 -2.84 3.82
N THR A 297 5.67 -2.37 2.99
CA THR A 297 5.84 -2.44 1.55
C THR A 297 5.21 -1.22 0.88
N TRP A 298 6.06 -0.35 0.33
CA TRP A 298 5.67 0.95 -0.23
C TRP A 298 5.67 0.95 -1.76
N TRP A 299 4.62 1.55 -2.32
CA TRP A 299 4.32 1.69 -3.75
C TRP A 299 3.09 2.59 -3.98
N GLN A 300 2.70 2.80 -5.25
CA GLN A 300 1.54 3.61 -5.64
C GLN A 300 0.81 3.01 -6.86
N THR A 301 -0.35 3.55 -7.25
CA THR A 301 -1.08 3.11 -8.47
C THR A 301 -0.22 3.27 -9.72
N GLU A 302 0.57 4.33 -9.71
CA GLU A 302 1.46 4.79 -10.75
C GLU A 302 2.76 3.99 -10.85
N THR A 303 3.06 3.13 -9.86
CA THR A 303 4.27 2.29 -9.85
C THR A 303 4.03 0.86 -10.32
N GLY A 304 2.77 0.40 -10.36
CA GLY A 304 2.36 -0.92 -10.87
C GLY A 304 2.80 -2.14 -10.04
N GLY A 305 3.72 -1.96 -9.08
CA GLY A 305 4.15 -2.97 -8.11
C GLY A 305 5.02 -2.36 -7.00
N ILE A 306 5.45 -3.20 -6.06
CA ILE A 306 6.36 -2.87 -4.94
C ILE A 306 7.58 -2.09 -5.45
N LEU A 307 7.93 -1.00 -4.76
CA LEU A 307 9.18 -0.26 -5.00
C LEU A 307 10.18 -0.35 -3.84
N ILE A 308 9.70 -0.34 -2.60
CA ILE A 308 10.53 -0.39 -1.38
C ILE A 308 9.91 -1.43 -0.43
N THR A 309 10.72 -2.38 0.03
CA THR A 309 10.31 -3.54 0.85
C THR A 309 11.51 -4.13 1.61
N PRO A 310 11.32 -4.72 2.80
CA PRO A 310 12.25 -5.72 3.30
C PRO A 310 12.07 -7.03 2.51
N LEU A 311 13.14 -7.72 2.18
CA LEU A 311 13.08 -9.07 1.64
C LEU A 311 13.20 -10.08 2.80
N PRO A 312 12.21 -10.94 3.06
CA PRO A 312 12.06 -11.62 4.36
C PRO A 312 13.16 -12.62 4.71
N GLY A 313 13.90 -13.14 3.72
CA GLY A 313 15.08 -14.00 3.92
C GLY A 313 16.42 -13.28 3.85
N ALA A 314 16.44 -11.95 3.75
CA ALA A 314 17.66 -11.19 3.50
C ALA A 314 17.83 -9.93 4.37
N MET A 315 16.75 -9.23 4.70
CA MET A 315 16.79 -7.93 5.36
C MET A 315 16.25 -7.99 6.79
N THR A 316 16.95 -7.34 7.70
CA THR A 316 16.53 -7.09 9.07
C THR A 316 15.35 -6.10 9.10
N LEU A 317 14.34 -6.37 9.94
CA LEU A 317 13.11 -5.57 9.99
C LEU A 317 13.16 -4.53 11.12
N LYS A 318 12.65 -3.33 10.86
CA LYS A 318 12.45 -2.24 11.83
C LYS A 318 10.96 -1.84 11.83
N PRO A 319 10.27 -1.78 12.98
CA PRO A 319 8.83 -1.47 13.02
C PRO A 319 8.48 -0.11 12.38
N GLY A 320 7.69 -0.13 11.30
CA GLY A 320 7.30 1.08 10.56
C GLY A 320 8.33 1.60 9.54
N SER A 321 9.34 0.80 9.21
CA SER A 321 10.24 1.04 8.07
C SER A 321 9.90 0.09 6.92
N ALA A 322 9.92 0.60 5.68
CA ALA A 322 9.75 -0.22 4.48
C ALA A 322 11.06 -0.90 4.02
N GLY A 323 12.16 -0.79 4.77
CA GLY A 323 13.42 -1.42 4.40
C GLY A 323 14.08 -0.78 3.18
N ARG A 324 14.33 -1.56 2.13
CA ARG A 324 15.21 -1.17 1.00
C ARG A 324 14.48 -1.14 -0.35
N PRO A 325 15.01 -0.44 -1.36
CA PRO A 325 14.51 -0.56 -2.73
C PRO A 325 14.58 -2.00 -3.27
N PHE A 326 13.53 -2.38 -3.98
CA PHE A 326 13.48 -3.61 -4.77
C PHE A 326 14.47 -3.53 -5.96
N PRO A 327 15.01 -4.65 -6.46
CA PRO A 327 15.88 -4.65 -7.65
C PRO A 327 15.29 -3.87 -8.83
N GLY A 328 16.12 -2.99 -9.41
CA GLY A 328 15.82 -2.10 -10.52
C GLY A 328 15.18 -0.77 -10.12
N VAL A 329 14.94 -0.52 -8.84
CA VAL A 329 14.39 0.75 -8.32
C VAL A 329 15.51 1.59 -7.72
N VAL A 330 15.59 2.87 -8.09
CA VAL A 330 16.64 3.79 -7.60
C VAL A 330 15.99 4.99 -6.90
N PRO A 331 15.58 4.87 -5.62
CA PRO A 331 14.98 5.95 -4.88
C PRO A 331 16.03 6.91 -4.30
N MET A 332 15.69 8.20 -4.23
CA MET A 332 16.44 9.23 -3.50
C MET A 332 15.49 10.01 -2.60
N VAL A 333 16.03 10.59 -1.53
CA VAL A 333 15.33 11.62 -0.73
C VAL A 333 16.00 12.96 -1.02
N LEU A 334 15.23 13.94 -1.49
CA LEU A 334 15.72 15.28 -1.85
C LEU A 334 15.13 16.35 -0.92
N LYS A 335 15.86 17.45 -0.76
CA LYS A 335 15.36 18.69 -0.12
C LYS A 335 14.57 19.51 -1.14
N GLU A 336 13.96 20.61 -0.69
CA GLU A 336 13.20 21.52 -1.55
C GLU A 336 14.06 22.17 -2.66
N ASP A 337 15.36 22.36 -2.42
CA ASP A 337 16.32 22.87 -3.41
C ASP A 337 16.85 21.80 -4.39
N GLY A 338 16.38 20.55 -4.28
CA GLY A 338 16.80 19.43 -5.10
C GLY A 338 18.14 18.79 -4.69
N THR A 339 18.80 19.26 -3.62
CA THR A 339 19.96 18.57 -3.03
C THR A 339 19.53 17.29 -2.32
N VAL A 340 20.47 16.37 -2.08
CA VAL A 340 20.18 15.11 -1.39
C VAL A 340 20.02 15.37 0.12
N ALA A 341 19.03 14.74 0.75
CA ALA A 341 18.85 14.76 2.20
C ALA A 341 19.96 13.97 2.91
N GLY A 342 20.39 14.46 4.07
CA GLY A 342 21.34 13.76 4.93
C GLY A 342 20.72 12.54 5.62
N VAL A 343 21.57 11.75 6.29
CA VAL A 343 21.11 10.65 7.16
C VAL A 343 20.15 11.19 8.22
N ASN A 344 19.00 10.53 8.35
CA ASN A 344 17.86 10.91 9.19
C ASN A 344 17.24 12.29 8.92
N GLU A 345 17.59 12.95 7.81
CA GLU A 345 16.92 14.17 7.34
C GLU A 345 15.71 13.80 6.47
N GLY A 346 14.55 14.38 6.78
CA GLY A 346 13.32 14.17 6.01
C GLY A 346 13.27 15.01 4.74
N GLY A 347 12.76 14.43 3.66
CA GLY A 347 12.64 15.10 2.36
C GLY A 347 11.65 14.44 1.41
N TYR A 348 11.70 14.85 0.15
CA TYR A 348 10.86 14.40 -0.95
C TYR A 348 11.38 13.09 -1.54
N LEU A 349 10.55 12.03 -1.53
CA LEU A 349 10.90 10.78 -2.19
C LEU A 349 10.75 10.92 -3.71
N VAL A 350 11.81 10.58 -4.43
CA VAL A 350 11.86 10.54 -5.90
C VAL A 350 12.49 9.24 -6.36
N ILE A 351 12.21 8.80 -7.59
CA ILE A 351 12.89 7.67 -8.24
C ILE A 351 13.69 8.20 -9.45
N GLU A 352 14.98 7.91 -9.48
CA GLU A 352 15.94 8.43 -10.46
C GLU A 352 15.85 7.74 -11.83
N LYS A 353 15.59 6.44 -11.84
CA LYS A 353 15.54 5.59 -13.06
C LYS A 353 14.17 4.94 -13.22
N PRO A 354 13.71 4.67 -14.46
CA PRO A 354 12.47 3.92 -14.68
C PRO A 354 12.61 2.46 -14.25
N TRP A 355 11.48 1.87 -13.86
CA TRP A 355 11.29 0.44 -13.61
C TRP A 355 10.19 -0.10 -14.55
N PRO A 356 10.09 -1.43 -14.80
CA PRO A 356 9.11 -1.97 -15.75
C PRO A 356 7.65 -1.60 -15.46
N GLY A 357 7.26 -1.53 -14.19
CA GLY A 357 5.89 -1.31 -13.72
C GLY A 357 5.36 0.13 -13.78
N ILE A 358 6.21 1.14 -14.02
CA ILE A 358 5.81 2.57 -14.01
C ILE A 358 4.62 2.85 -14.96
N LEU A 359 3.80 3.85 -14.67
CA LEU A 359 2.75 4.31 -15.59
C LEU A 359 3.33 4.73 -16.97
N ARG A 360 2.45 4.80 -17.97
CA ARG A 360 2.81 5.15 -19.38
C ARG A 360 2.16 6.44 -19.87
N GLY A 361 1.18 6.95 -19.13
CA GLY A 361 0.32 8.06 -19.52
C GLY A 361 -0.97 8.09 -18.71
N THR A 362 -1.80 9.11 -18.90
CA THR A 362 -3.16 9.17 -18.35
C THR A 362 -4.19 8.98 -19.47
N TYR A 363 -5.25 8.20 -19.25
CA TYR A 363 -6.30 8.04 -20.27
C TYR A 363 -6.99 9.38 -20.56
N GLY A 364 -7.05 9.76 -21.84
CA GLY A 364 -7.56 11.05 -22.29
C GLY A 364 -6.50 12.16 -22.40
N ASP A 365 -5.25 11.90 -22.01
CA ASP A 365 -4.11 12.83 -22.12
C ASP A 365 -3.07 12.26 -23.10
N PRO A 366 -3.27 12.41 -24.43
CA PRO A 366 -2.39 11.83 -25.45
C PRO A 366 -1.00 12.48 -25.50
N ASP A 367 -0.86 13.67 -24.91
CA ASP A 367 0.39 14.44 -24.87
C ASP A 367 1.17 14.21 -23.55
N ASN A 368 0.69 13.34 -22.65
CA ASN A 368 1.22 13.09 -21.31
C ASN A 368 1.41 14.37 -20.45
N LYS A 369 0.65 15.44 -20.71
CA LYS A 369 0.77 16.75 -20.03
C LYS A 369 0.54 16.65 -18.52
N ARG A 370 -0.53 15.96 -18.11
CA ARG A 370 -0.87 15.75 -16.70
C ARG A 370 0.15 14.85 -16.01
N VAL A 371 0.69 13.87 -16.73
CA VAL A 371 1.76 13.02 -16.20
C VAL A 371 3.05 13.83 -16.00
N LYS A 372 3.43 14.72 -16.94
CA LYS A 372 4.57 15.63 -16.75
C LYS A 372 4.36 16.56 -15.57
N GLU A 373 3.21 17.21 -15.50
CA GLU A 373 2.84 18.16 -14.44
C GLU A 373 2.96 17.53 -13.04
N VAL A 374 2.29 16.40 -12.83
CA VAL A 374 2.19 15.78 -11.49
C VAL A 374 3.48 15.09 -11.06
N TYR A 375 4.13 14.32 -11.94
CA TYR A 375 5.21 13.40 -11.54
C TYR A 375 6.61 13.79 -12.00
N PHE A 376 6.79 14.75 -12.93
CA PHE A 376 8.11 15.05 -13.51
C PHE A 376 8.51 16.53 -13.48
N THR A 377 7.61 17.43 -13.06
CA THR A 377 7.88 18.89 -13.09
C THR A 377 8.58 19.41 -11.83
N ARG A 378 8.32 18.85 -10.64
CA ARG A 378 8.93 19.34 -9.38
C ARG A 378 10.43 19.06 -9.30
N PHE A 379 10.86 17.88 -9.75
CA PHE A 379 12.26 17.46 -9.76
C PHE A 379 12.61 16.94 -11.17
N PRO A 380 13.03 17.82 -12.10
CA PRO A 380 13.36 17.44 -13.47
C PRO A 380 14.33 16.27 -13.57
N GLY A 381 14.17 15.46 -14.61
CA GLY A 381 14.88 14.20 -14.80
C GLY A 381 14.60 13.10 -13.77
N LYS A 382 13.56 13.19 -12.91
CA LYS A 382 13.20 12.17 -11.91
C LYS A 382 11.68 11.99 -11.80
N TYR A 383 11.24 10.79 -11.42
CA TYR A 383 9.83 10.56 -11.03
C TYR A 383 9.63 11.00 -9.59
N PHE A 384 8.77 11.98 -9.36
CA PHE A 384 8.33 12.43 -8.06
C PHE A 384 7.11 11.63 -7.59
N THR A 385 7.20 11.05 -6.39
CA THR A 385 6.14 10.19 -5.83
C THR A 385 5.03 11.01 -5.18
N GLY A 386 5.34 12.20 -4.65
CA GLY A 386 4.46 12.94 -3.75
C GLY A 386 4.37 12.35 -2.34
N ASP A 387 5.24 11.41 -1.96
CA ASP A 387 5.46 10.96 -0.58
C ASP A 387 6.75 11.56 0.00
N GLY A 388 6.73 11.82 1.30
CA GLY A 388 7.91 12.21 2.09
C GLY A 388 8.60 10.99 2.67
N ALA A 389 9.91 11.02 2.80
CA ALA A 389 10.70 9.94 3.41
C ALA A 389 11.96 10.46 4.10
N ARG A 390 12.58 9.62 4.94
CA ARG A 390 13.98 9.73 5.37
C ARG A 390 14.71 8.41 5.14
N ILE A 391 16.04 8.46 5.15
CA ILE A 391 16.95 7.31 5.09
C ILE A 391 17.74 7.29 6.42
N ASP A 392 17.80 6.16 7.12
CA ASP A 392 18.53 6.05 8.40
C ASP A 392 20.01 5.68 8.26
N GLU A 393 20.73 5.52 9.38
CA GLU A 393 22.17 5.21 9.41
C GLU A 393 22.54 3.93 8.67
N ASP A 394 21.69 2.91 8.71
CA ASP A 394 21.92 1.65 7.99
C ASP A 394 21.55 1.80 6.51
N GLY A 395 20.65 2.73 6.19
CA GLY A 395 20.15 3.03 4.85
C GLY A 395 18.74 2.52 4.57
N ASP A 396 17.92 2.26 5.59
CA ASP A 396 16.52 1.87 5.45
C ASP A 396 15.60 3.10 5.27
N TYR A 397 14.54 2.93 4.46
CA TYR A 397 13.62 3.98 4.06
C TYR A 397 12.38 4.02 4.96
N TRP A 398 12.14 5.17 5.58
CA TRP A 398 11.01 5.42 6.46
C TRP A 398 10.05 6.41 5.79
N LEU A 399 8.80 6.01 5.61
CA LEU A 399 7.80 6.77 4.85
C LEU A 399 7.01 7.70 5.79
N MET A 400 7.09 9.00 5.54
CA MET A 400 6.45 10.06 6.34
C MET A 400 5.00 10.36 5.89
N GLY A 401 4.51 9.65 4.86
CA GLY A 401 3.22 9.88 4.22
C GLY A 401 3.27 10.93 3.09
N ARG A 402 2.10 11.30 2.56
CA ARG A 402 1.97 12.26 1.45
C ARG A 402 2.61 13.60 1.82
N VAL A 403 3.43 14.17 0.94
CA VAL A 403 4.05 15.50 1.14
C VAL A 403 3.01 16.62 1.26
N ASP A 404 1.83 16.37 0.69
CA ASP A 404 0.65 17.22 0.77
C ASP A 404 0.11 17.26 2.20
N ASP A 405 0.22 16.14 2.94
CA ASP A 405 -0.10 15.95 4.36
C ASP A 405 1.17 16.06 5.26
N VAL A 406 2.28 16.62 4.76
CA VAL A 406 3.42 17.08 5.58
C VAL A 406 3.32 18.59 5.69
N LEU A 407 3.30 19.12 6.92
CA LEU A 407 3.13 20.54 7.23
C LEU A 407 4.46 21.28 7.11
N ASN A 408 4.44 22.62 6.96
CA ASN A 408 5.62 23.48 7.00
C ASN A 408 5.49 24.55 8.09
N VAL A 409 5.84 24.16 9.31
CA VAL A 409 5.62 24.95 10.53
C VAL A 409 6.89 25.72 10.86
N SER A 410 6.92 27.03 10.58
CA SER A 410 8.13 27.87 10.74
C SER A 410 9.37 27.26 10.06
N GLY A 411 9.24 26.79 8.81
CA GLY A 411 10.32 26.17 8.04
C GLY A 411 10.58 24.68 8.36
N HIS A 412 9.91 24.11 9.36
CA HIS A 412 10.10 22.70 9.75
C HIS A 412 9.06 21.82 9.05
N ARG A 413 9.52 20.80 8.32
CA ARG A 413 8.65 19.77 7.73
C ARG A 413 8.22 18.79 8.82
N ILE A 414 6.91 18.68 9.08
CA ILE A 414 6.34 17.82 10.14
C ILE A 414 5.28 16.92 9.51
N GLY A 415 5.40 15.60 9.67
CA GLY A 415 4.40 14.66 9.20
C GLY A 415 3.15 14.72 10.07
N THR A 416 1.98 14.92 9.46
CA THR A 416 0.68 14.85 10.19
C THR A 416 0.53 13.53 10.94
N ALA A 417 0.93 12.42 10.33
CA ALA A 417 0.94 11.08 10.94
C ALA A 417 1.79 10.98 12.22
N GLU A 418 2.84 11.79 12.37
CA GLU A 418 3.68 11.83 13.57
C GLU A 418 2.89 12.43 14.73
N VAL A 419 2.27 13.60 14.50
CA VAL A 419 1.42 14.32 15.47
C VAL A 419 0.17 13.52 15.82
N GLU A 420 -0.46 12.86 14.84
CA GLU A 420 -1.54 11.90 15.05
C GLU A 420 -1.11 10.74 15.96
N SER A 421 0.06 10.13 15.70
CA SER A 421 0.58 9.01 16.50
C SER A 421 0.90 9.42 17.94
N ALA A 422 1.49 10.60 18.16
CA ALA A 422 1.72 11.10 19.51
C ALA A 422 0.41 11.34 20.26
N LEU A 423 -0.60 11.93 19.61
CA LEU A 423 -1.93 12.11 20.23
C LEU A 423 -2.57 10.77 20.60
N VAL A 424 -2.56 9.80 19.69
CA VAL A 424 -3.16 8.45 19.91
C VAL A 424 -2.43 7.67 21.01
N SER A 425 -1.13 7.88 21.22
CA SER A 425 -0.37 7.27 22.32
C SER A 425 -0.77 7.74 23.73
N HIS A 426 -1.61 8.77 23.86
CA HIS A 426 -2.16 9.19 25.15
C HIS A 426 -3.40 8.35 25.50
N GLU A 427 -3.48 7.85 26.75
CA GLU A 427 -4.51 6.89 27.19
C GLU A 427 -5.96 7.31 26.84
N SER A 428 -6.28 8.59 26.91
CA SER A 428 -7.62 9.13 26.66
C SER A 428 -8.03 9.23 25.18
N VAL A 429 -7.11 9.11 24.22
CA VAL A 429 -7.39 9.33 22.79
C VAL A 429 -7.75 8.03 22.10
N ALA A 430 -8.86 8.01 21.36
CA ALA A 430 -9.23 6.91 20.50
C ALA A 430 -8.63 7.09 19.10
N GLU A 431 -8.77 8.30 18.53
CA GLU A 431 -8.29 8.64 17.20
C GLU A 431 -7.89 10.12 17.14
N ALA A 432 -6.95 10.43 16.25
CA ALA A 432 -6.58 11.80 15.91
C ALA A 432 -6.48 11.98 14.39
N ALA A 433 -6.76 13.18 13.91
CA ALA A 433 -6.42 13.62 12.56
C ALA A 433 -5.79 15.01 12.64
N VAL A 434 -4.67 15.22 11.94
CA VAL A 434 -3.95 16.49 11.95
C VAL A 434 -3.86 17.05 10.54
N VAL A 435 -4.03 18.38 10.43
CA VAL A 435 -3.93 19.14 9.18
C VAL A 435 -3.28 20.50 9.46
N GLY A 436 -2.79 21.13 8.40
CA GLY A 436 -2.33 22.51 8.46
C GLY A 436 -3.50 23.51 8.45
N CYS A 437 -3.31 24.64 9.13
CA CYS A 437 -4.13 25.84 9.00
C CYS A 437 -3.25 27.07 8.73
N PRO A 438 -3.75 28.12 8.07
CA PRO A 438 -2.99 29.38 7.91
C PRO A 438 -2.58 29.95 9.28
N HIS A 439 -1.33 30.38 9.43
CA HIS A 439 -0.84 30.99 10.66
C HIS A 439 0.13 32.15 10.36
N GLU A 440 -0.26 33.37 10.72
CA GLU A 440 0.43 34.62 10.36
C GLU A 440 1.95 34.63 10.65
N ILE A 441 2.38 34.08 11.79
CA ILE A 441 3.79 34.05 12.22
C ILE A 441 4.55 32.83 11.66
N LYS A 442 3.90 31.65 11.58
CA LYS A 442 4.55 30.37 11.23
C LYS A 442 4.48 30.02 9.74
N GLY A 443 3.68 30.74 8.96
CA GLY A 443 3.18 30.30 7.65
C GLY A 443 2.03 29.31 7.82
N GLU A 444 2.35 28.12 8.31
CA GLU A 444 1.37 27.06 8.62
C GLU A 444 1.39 26.73 10.12
N GLY A 445 0.19 26.59 10.71
CA GLY A 445 -0.04 26.15 12.08
C GLY A 445 -0.65 24.76 12.12
N ILE A 446 -0.57 24.10 13.27
CA ILE A 446 -1.00 22.71 13.45
C ILE A 446 -2.42 22.66 14.01
N TYR A 447 -3.36 22.11 13.24
CA TYR A 447 -4.74 21.87 13.68
C TYR A 447 -4.96 20.37 13.91
N ALA A 448 -5.25 19.99 15.16
CA ALA A 448 -5.55 18.62 15.58
C ALA A 448 -7.04 18.44 15.87
N TYR A 449 -7.64 17.43 15.24
CA TYR A 449 -8.97 16.91 15.55
C TYR A 449 -8.80 15.63 16.38
N VAL A 450 -9.42 15.57 17.56
CA VAL A 450 -9.21 14.48 18.53
C VAL A 450 -10.54 13.86 18.94
N THR A 451 -10.68 12.55 18.75
CA THR A 451 -11.78 11.75 19.28
C THR A 451 -11.28 10.97 20.50
N LEU A 452 -11.99 11.09 21.62
CA LEU A 452 -11.63 10.47 22.89
C LEU A 452 -12.16 9.03 23.00
N LYS A 453 -11.55 8.22 23.87
CA LYS A 453 -12.10 6.92 24.29
C LYS A 453 -13.29 7.12 25.23
N ASP A 454 -14.18 6.14 25.28
CA ASP A 454 -15.33 6.13 26.20
C ASP A 454 -14.89 6.33 27.66
N GLY A 455 -15.71 7.06 28.42
CA GLY A 455 -15.40 7.47 29.80
C GLY A 455 -14.66 8.80 29.93
N TYR A 456 -13.84 9.20 28.95
CA TYR A 456 -13.20 10.52 28.93
C TYR A 456 -14.14 11.60 28.37
N LYS A 457 -13.96 12.85 28.79
CA LYS A 457 -14.78 13.99 28.35
C LYS A 457 -13.90 15.17 27.88
N PRO A 458 -14.36 15.94 26.88
CA PRO A 458 -13.73 17.21 26.49
C PRO A 458 -13.58 18.16 27.67
N ALA A 459 -12.36 18.66 27.89
CA ALA A 459 -12.03 19.66 28.92
C ALA A 459 -10.75 20.42 28.53
N ASP A 460 -10.62 21.67 28.96
CA ASP A 460 -9.42 22.47 28.66
C ASP A 460 -8.17 21.95 29.36
N GLU A 461 -8.31 21.35 30.54
CA GLU A 461 -7.24 20.64 31.26
C GLU A 461 -6.74 19.46 30.42
N LEU A 462 -7.65 18.67 29.85
CA LEU A 462 -7.29 17.55 28.98
C LEU A 462 -6.63 18.04 27.68
N LYS A 463 -7.10 19.16 27.12
CA LYS A 463 -6.48 19.81 25.96
C LYS A 463 -5.05 20.29 26.24
N LYS A 464 -4.80 20.86 27.42
CA LYS A 464 -3.46 21.23 27.91
C LYS A 464 -2.58 19.98 28.12
N MET A 465 -3.13 18.90 28.68
CA MET A 465 -2.43 17.62 28.84
C MET A 465 -2.02 17.02 27.49
N LEU A 466 -2.93 16.97 26.50
CA LEU A 466 -2.61 16.46 25.16
C LEU A 466 -1.57 17.32 24.44
N ALA A 467 -1.65 18.65 24.56
CA ALA A 467 -0.63 19.55 24.03
C ALA A 467 0.74 19.34 24.71
N ALA A 468 0.76 19.11 26.03
CA ALA A 468 1.98 18.79 26.78
C ALA A 468 2.52 17.38 26.47
N HIS A 469 1.65 16.42 26.17
CA HIS A 469 2.02 15.08 25.72
C HIS A 469 2.69 15.14 24.35
N VAL A 470 2.09 15.82 23.37
CA VAL A 470 2.76 16.08 22.07
C VAL A 470 4.05 16.89 22.25
N ARG A 471 4.11 17.84 23.20
CA ARG A 471 5.37 18.53 23.54
C ARG A 471 6.43 17.62 24.15
N THR A 472 6.05 16.50 24.75
CA THR A 472 6.95 15.54 25.38
C THR A 472 7.40 14.45 24.40
N VAL A 473 6.52 14.07 23.46
CA VAL A 473 6.74 13.02 22.46
C VAL A 473 7.31 13.58 21.14
N ILE A 474 6.93 14.79 20.72
CA ILE A 474 7.39 15.47 19.48
C ILE A 474 8.08 16.83 19.73
N GLY A 475 8.10 17.34 20.97
CA GLY A 475 8.81 18.57 21.28
C GLY A 475 8.03 19.85 20.92
N PRO A 476 8.62 21.04 21.14
CA PRO A 476 7.87 22.30 21.13
C PRO A 476 7.29 22.75 19.79
N ILE A 477 7.88 22.34 18.66
CA ILE A 477 7.49 22.81 17.32
C ILE A 477 6.23 22.12 16.79
N ALA A 478 5.97 20.88 17.23
CA ALA A 478 4.88 20.02 16.77
C ALA A 478 3.62 20.09 17.66
N VAL A 479 3.61 20.96 18.68
CA VAL A 479 2.45 21.17 19.55
C VAL A 479 1.28 21.77 18.74
N PRO A 480 0.07 21.19 18.78
CA PRO A 480 -1.08 21.74 18.07
C PRO A 480 -1.41 23.16 18.51
N ASP A 481 -1.45 24.09 17.55
CA ASP A 481 -1.89 25.47 17.75
C ASP A 481 -3.41 25.51 18.02
N LYS A 482 -4.15 24.62 17.35
CA LYS A 482 -5.57 24.38 17.60
C LYS A 482 -5.79 22.89 17.84
N LEU A 483 -6.53 22.57 18.90
CA LEU A 483 -6.98 21.21 19.21
C LEU A 483 -8.49 21.26 19.45
N GLN A 484 -9.23 20.60 18.56
CA GLN A 484 -10.69 20.47 18.58
C GLN A 484 -11.06 19.03 18.98
N PHE A 485 -11.86 18.88 20.03
CA PHE A 485 -12.48 17.59 20.32
C PHE A 485 -13.63 17.33 19.34
N ALA A 486 -13.69 16.13 18.79
CA ALA A 486 -14.66 15.73 17.78
C ALA A 486 -15.30 14.39 18.15
N ALA A 487 -16.63 14.29 18.01
CA ALA A 487 -17.37 13.04 18.26
C ALA A 487 -16.99 11.91 17.28
N GLY A 488 -16.43 12.27 16.12
CA GLY A 488 -15.84 11.36 15.14
C GLY A 488 -15.08 12.14 14.08
N LEU A 489 -14.33 11.43 13.24
CA LEU A 489 -13.57 11.99 12.12
C LEU A 489 -14.30 11.72 10.79
N PRO A 490 -14.20 12.61 9.79
CA PRO A 490 -14.96 12.49 8.55
C PRO A 490 -14.30 11.43 7.66
N LYS A 491 -14.77 10.19 7.80
CA LYS A 491 -14.22 9.02 7.11
C LYS A 491 -15.04 8.65 5.88
N THR A 492 -14.36 8.21 4.84
CA THR A 492 -14.96 7.40 3.77
C THR A 492 -15.58 6.13 4.35
N ARG A 493 -16.48 5.47 3.59
CA ARG A 493 -17.03 4.14 3.96
C ARG A 493 -15.94 3.06 4.12
N SER A 494 -14.77 3.24 3.50
CA SER A 494 -13.58 2.41 3.66
C SER A 494 -12.66 2.87 4.81
N GLY A 495 -13.15 3.64 5.78
CA GLY A 495 -12.42 4.06 6.99
C GLY A 495 -11.38 5.17 6.82
N LYS A 496 -10.95 5.49 5.59
CA LYS A 496 -9.95 6.54 5.32
C LYS A 496 -10.47 7.93 5.70
N ILE A 497 -9.73 8.64 6.55
CA ILE A 497 -10.01 10.01 6.98
C ILE A 497 -9.88 10.97 5.79
N MET A 498 -10.91 11.78 5.53
CA MET A 498 -10.93 12.77 4.44
C MET A 498 -10.27 14.08 4.90
N ARG A 499 -8.93 14.06 5.07
CA ARG A 499 -8.14 15.24 5.50
C ARG A 499 -8.37 16.50 4.65
N ARG A 500 -8.80 16.37 3.39
CA ARG A 500 -9.25 17.48 2.52
C ARG A 500 -10.36 18.33 3.17
N ILE A 501 -11.36 17.69 3.78
CA ILE A 501 -12.50 18.37 4.44
C ILE A 501 -12.01 19.03 5.73
N LEU A 502 -11.23 18.31 6.54
CA LEU A 502 -10.63 18.83 7.77
C LEU A 502 -9.78 20.08 7.50
N ARG A 503 -8.93 20.05 6.46
CA ARG A 503 -8.07 21.19 6.09
C ARG A 503 -8.86 22.41 5.66
N LYS A 504 -9.96 22.23 4.91
CA LYS A 504 -10.86 23.34 4.57
C LYS A 504 -11.54 23.95 5.80
N ILE A 505 -12.06 23.12 6.72
CA ILE A 505 -12.63 23.58 8.00
C ILE A 505 -11.58 24.33 8.84
N ALA A 506 -10.37 23.78 8.96
CA ALA A 506 -9.24 24.38 9.70
C ALA A 506 -8.74 25.70 9.08
N ALA A 507 -8.89 25.88 7.77
CA ALA A 507 -8.59 27.12 7.04
C ALA A 507 -9.76 28.12 7.00
N GLY A 508 -10.94 27.76 7.52
CA GLY A 508 -12.14 28.59 7.50
C GLY A 508 -12.93 28.58 6.18
N ASP A 509 -12.53 27.79 5.18
CA ASP A 509 -13.28 27.58 3.95
C ASP A 509 -14.45 26.62 4.19
N VAL A 510 -15.58 27.19 4.58
CA VAL A 510 -16.81 26.47 4.95
C VAL A 510 -17.88 26.48 3.85
N HIS A 511 -17.62 27.11 2.71
CA HIS A 511 -18.62 27.33 1.66
C HIS A 511 -18.55 26.32 0.50
N ASP A 512 -17.35 25.80 0.20
CA ASP A 512 -17.18 24.66 -0.70
C ASP A 512 -16.38 23.56 0.01
N LEU A 513 -17.06 22.58 0.62
CA LEU A 513 -16.36 21.40 1.14
C LEU A 513 -16.12 20.33 0.06
N GLY A 514 -16.42 20.60 -1.21
CA GLY A 514 -16.38 19.64 -2.32
C GLY A 514 -17.33 18.46 -2.10
N ASP A 515 -17.10 17.36 -2.83
CA ASP A 515 -17.91 16.14 -2.67
C ASP A 515 -17.72 15.49 -1.28
N THR A 516 -18.85 15.20 -0.64
CA THR A 516 -19.01 14.55 0.67
C THR A 516 -19.81 13.25 0.59
N SER A 517 -20.32 12.86 -0.59
CA SER A 517 -21.20 11.69 -0.79
C SER A 517 -20.55 10.36 -0.41
N THR A 518 -19.22 10.30 -0.44
CA THR A 518 -18.39 9.13 -0.08
C THR A 518 -18.24 8.90 1.43
N LEU A 519 -18.72 9.82 2.28
CA LEU A 519 -18.63 9.69 3.73
C LEU A 519 -19.45 8.50 4.26
N ALA A 520 -19.01 7.94 5.39
CA ALA A 520 -19.77 6.97 6.17
C ALA A 520 -20.91 7.63 6.95
N ASP A 521 -20.62 8.77 7.59
CA ASP A 521 -21.59 9.64 8.26
C ASP A 521 -21.32 11.10 7.86
N PRO A 522 -22.18 11.73 7.03
CA PRO A 522 -22.06 13.14 6.69
C PRO A 522 -22.26 14.10 7.87
N SER A 523 -23.02 13.73 8.91
CA SER A 523 -23.34 14.61 10.05
C SER A 523 -22.13 14.97 10.90
N VAL A 524 -21.07 14.15 10.83
CA VAL A 524 -19.74 14.45 11.39
C VAL A 524 -19.23 15.80 10.88
N VAL A 525 -19.47 16.16 9.62
CA VAL A 525 -19.04 17.44 9.02
C VAL A 525 -19.73 18.63 9.70
N ASP A 526 -21.03 18.56 9.95
CA ASP A 526 -21.77 19.62 10.64
C ASP A 526 -21.28 19.81 12.08
N ASN A 527 -20.95 18.72 12.77
CA ASN A 527 -20.40 18.77 14.13
C ASN A 527 -19.00 19.38 14.15
N LEU A 528 -18.16 19.08 13.15
CA LEU A 528 -16.84 19.69 12.99
C LEU A 528 -16.93 21.18 12.65
N LEU A 529 -17.88 21.58 11.79
CA LEU A 529 -18.15 22.98 11.41
C LEU A 529 -18.64 23.83 12.59
N LYS A 530 -19.44 23.25 13.50
CA LYS A 530 -19.94 23.89 14.72
C LYS A 530 -18.85 24.05 15.79
N GLY A 531 -17.97 23.06 15.93
CA GLY A 531 -16.90 23.04 16.94
C GLY A 531 -15.57 23.70 16.53
N ARG A 532 -15.52 24.38 15.38
CA ARG A 532 -14.28 24.95 14.81
C ARG A 532 -13.68 26.05 15.69
N LEU A 533 -12.35 26.20 15.60
CA LEU A 533 -11.51 27.10 16.41
C LEU A 533 -10.70 28.06 15.54
#